data_AF-A0A5E4C983-F1
#
_entry.id   AF-A0A5E4C983-F1
#
_cell.length_a   1.000
_cell.length_b   1.000
_cell.length_c   1.000
_cell.angle_alpha   90.00
_cell.angle_beta   90.00
_cell.angle_gamma   90.00
#
_symmetry.space_group_name_H-M   'P 1'
#
loop_
_entity.id
_entity.type
_entity.pdbx_description
1 polymer ?
#
loop_
_entity_poly.entity_id
_entity_poly.type
_entity_poly.pdbx_seq_one_letter_code
_entity_poly.pdbx_strand_id
1 'polypeptide(L)'
;YKNWVKAGHCLLLLRSCLQGFVGREVLSFHRGLLAAAPGPSPSATCRGGSRCCPRARQFQPQCQGLWPVDAWEVAKVIKCRNEIMHPSEMKVSSTWLRDFQIKIQNFLNEFRNIPEIVAVYSRIEQLLTSDWAVHIPEEDQRDGYEGETGSYLSASQVNEIEMELLREKLHEMYLQAEEQEMLPEEISNRLEVMKEFLRNNEDLRNGLREDMQKLDSLHPPNPKRDSKEPGRETPERKD
;
A
#
# COMPACT_ATOMS: atom_id res chain seq x y z
N TYR A 1 5.54 14.96 4.21
CA TYR A 1 4.10 14.88 3.97
C TYR A 1 3.81 14.92 2.48
N LYS A 2 4.02 16.05 1.79
CA LYS A 2 3.80 16.17 0.33
C LYS A 2 4.40 15.03 -0.49
N ASN A 3 5.66 14.67 -0.25
CA ASN A 3 6.31 13.57 -0.96
C ASN A 3 5.63 12.21 -0.74
N TRP A 4 5.08 11.98 0.44
CA TRP A 4 4.36 10.74 0.77
C TRP A 4 3.02 10.68 0.02
N VAL A 5 2.25 11.77 0.03
CA VAL A 5 1.01 11.88 -0.76
C VAL A 5 1.29 11.72 -2.25
N LYS A 6 2.35 12.37 -2.76
CA LYS A 6 2.77 12.30 -4.16
C LYS A 6 3.15 10.88 -4.59
N ALA A 7 3.97 10.20 -3.79
CA ALA A 7 4.37 8.83 -4.08
C ALA A 7 3.20 7.83 -3.92
N GLY A 8 2.35 8.04 -2.92
CA GLY A 8 1.14 7.26 -2.72
C GLY A 8 0.15 7.40 -3.89
N HIS A 9 -0.11 8.63 -4.35
CA HIS A 9 -0.95 8.87 -5.52
C HIS A 9 -0.38 8.17 -6.77
N CYS A 10 0.94 8.24 -6.98
CA CYS A 10 1.60 7.49 -8.04
C CYS A 10 1.30 5.98 -7.97
N LEU A 11 1.37 5.38 -6.77
CA LEU A 11 1.06 3.96 -6.58
C LEU A 11 -0.43 3.64 -6.79
N LEU A 12 -1.35 4.53 -6.41
CA LEU A 12 -2.78 4.37 -6.65
C LEU A 12 -3.13 4.41 -8.15
N LEU A 13 -2.51 5.34 -8.90
CA LEU A 13 -2.64 5.40 -10.36
C LEU A 13 -2.06 4.14 -11.01
N LEU A 14 -0.89 3.70 -10.54
CA LEU A 14 -0.24 2.49 -11.02
C LEU A 14 -1.11 1.25 -10.79
N ARG A 15 -1.64 1.08 -9.58
CA ARG A 15 -2.55 -0.02 -9.21
C ARG A 15 -3.77 -0.03 -10.13
N SER A 16 -4.43 1.11 -10.26
CA SER A 16 -5.66 1.24 -11.06
C SER A 16 -5.43 0.88 -12.53
N CYS A 17 -4.29 1.30 -13.08
CA CYS A 17 -3.89 0.98 -14.44
C CYS A 17 -3.57 -0.52 -14.64
N LEU A 18 -2.78 -1.09 -13.73
CA LEU A 18 -2.37 -2.49 -13.83
C LEU A 18 -3.51 -3.48 -13.56
N GLN A 19 -4.50 -3.11 -12.74
CA GLN A 19 -5.59 -4.02 -12.36
C GLN A 19 -6.33 -4.59 -13.58
N GLY A 20 -6.62 -3.76 -14.58
CA GLY A 20 -7.26 -4.21 -15.83
C GLY A 20 -6.36 -5.11 -16.66
N PHE A 21 -5.07 -4.78 -16.75
CA PHE A 21 -4.07 -5.59 -17.45
C PHE A 21 -3.90 -6.97 -16.80
N VAL A 22 -3.62 -7.00 -15.49
CA VAL A 22 -3.47 -8.23 -14.70
C VAL A 22 -4.73 -9.10 -14.83
N GLY A 23 -5.92 -8.52 -14.75
CA GLY A 23 -7.17 -9.25 -14.93
C GLY A 23 -7.27 -9.93 -16.30
N ARG A 24 -6.88 -9.24 -17.38
CA ARG A 24 -6.86 -9.83 -18.74
C ARG A 24 -5.82 -10.92 -18.88
N GLU A 25 -4.60 -10.71 -18.36
CA GLU A 25 -3.53 -11.72 -18.42
C GLU A 25 -3.90 -12.98 -17.65
N VAL A 26 -4.48 -12.85 -16.44
CA VAL A 26 -4.98 -13.99 -15.66
C VAL A 26 -6.08 -14.75 -16.41
N LEU A 27 -7.01 -14.04 -17.05
CA LEU A 27 -8.06 -14.67 -17.87
C LEU A 27 -7.49 -15.37 -19.10
N SER A 28 -6.53 -14.76 -19.79
CA SER A 28 -5.83 -15.33 -20.94
C SER A 28 -5.07 -16.59 -20.55
N PHE A 29 -4.35 -16.54 -19.42
CA PHE A 29 -3.66 -17.67 -18.82
C PHE A 29 -4.63 -18.81 -18.52
N HIS A 30 -5.74 -18.54 -17.83
CA HIS A 30 -6.75 -19.55 -17.54
C HIS A 30 -7.36 -20.16 -18.82
N ARG A 31 -7.65 -19.35 -19.85
CA ARG A 31 -8.11 -19.86 -21.15
C ARG A 31 -7.07 -20.75 -21.82
N GLY A 32 -5.79 -20.37 -21.78
CA GLY A 32 -4.68 -21.17 -22.31
C GLY A 32 -4.57 -22.52 -21.61
N LEU A 33 -4.68 -22.54 -20.27
CA LEU A 33 -4.70 -23.78 -19.49
C LEU A 33 -5.87 -24.68 -19.89
N LEU A 34 -7.08 -24.13 -20.02
CA LEU A 34 -8.27 -24.88 -20.40
C LEU A 34 -8.18 -25.42 -21.84
N ALA A 35 -7.63 -24.63 -22.76
CA ALA A 35 -7.42 -25.06 -24.15
C ALA A 35 -6.36 -26.17 -24.27
N ALA A 36 -5.31 -26.11 -23.44
CA ALA A 36 -4.25 -27.13 -23.39
C ALA A 36 -4.66 -28.43 -22.66
N ALA A 37 -5.78 -28.41 -21.93
CA ALA A 37 -6.33 -29.55 -21.20
C ALA A 37 -7.82 -29.77 -21.56
N PRO A 38 -8.13 -30.33 -22.75
CA PRO A 38 -9.49 -30.69 -23.12
C PRO A 38 -9.94 -31.90 -22.28
N GLY A 39 -10.42 -31.62 -21.06
CA GLY A 39 -10.91 -32.61 -20.09
C GLY A 39 -9.97 -32.75 -18.89
N PRO A 40 -10.26 -32.12 -17.75
CA PRO A 40 -9.59 -32.49 -16.50
C PRO A 40 -10.16 -33.83 -16.06
N SER A 41 -9.54 -34.94 -16.49
CA SER A 41 -9.70 -36.19 -15.73
C SER A 41 -9.17 -35.92 -14.31
N PRO A 42 -9.86 -36.32 -13.23
CA PRO A 42 -9.40 -36.15 -11.84
C PRO A 42 -7.99 -36.71 -11.55
N SER A 43 -7.40 -37.43 -12.50
CA SER A 43 -6.10 -38.09 -12.49
C SER A 43 -5.04 -37.44 -13.39
N ALA A 44 -5.28 -36.23 -13.95
CA ALA A 44 -4.29 -35.57 -14.80
C ALA A 44 -3.09 -35.10 -13.96
N THR A 45 -2.00 -35.86 -14.01
CA THR A 45 -0.73 -35.52 -13.36
C THR A 45 -0.08 -34.33 -14.08
N CYS A 46 0.28 -33.28 -13.34
CA CYS A 46 1.12 -32.21 -13.87
C CYS A 46 2.41 -32.84 -14.46
N ARG A 47 2.82 -32.44 -15.67
CA ARG A 47 4.00 -33.02 -16.37
C ARG A 47 5.32 -32.94 -15.56
N GLY A 48 5.34 -32.20 -14.45
CA GLY A 48 6.47 -32.07 -13.54
C GLY A 48 6.49 -33.02 -12.33
N GLY A 49 5.58 -33.98 -12.20
CA GLY A 49 5.59 -34.97 -11.11
C GLY A 49 5.25 -34.43 -9.70
N SER A 50 5.12 -33.11 -9.55
CA SER A 50 4.72 -32.45 -8.30
C SER A 50 3.23 -32.10 -8.33
N ARG A 51 2.54 -32.37 -7.22
CA ARG A 51 1.15 -31.99 -6.99
C ARG A 51 1.09 -30.46 -6.84
N CYS A 52 0.60 -29.73 -7.84
CA CYS A 52 0.38 -28.29 -7.72
C CYS A 52 -0.75 -28.04 -6.72
N CYS A 53 -0.42 -27.60 -5.51
CA CYS A 53 -1.40 -27.20 -4.51
C CYS A 53 -1.48 -25.67 -4.48
N PRO A 54 -2.65 -25.04 -4.72
CA PRO A 54 -2.80 -23.61 -4.49
C PRO A 54 -2.65 -23.32 -2.99
N ARG A 55 -1.55 -22.66 -2.60
CA ARG A 55 -1.39 -22.04 -1.27
C ARG A 55 -1.71 -20.57 -1.41
N ALA A 56 -2.73 -20.12 -0.68
CA ALA A 56 -3.39 -18.82 -0.82
C ALA A 56 -2.47 -17.59 -0.95
N ARG A 57 -1.25 -17.60 -0.38
CA ARG A 57 -0.28 -16.49 -0.44
C ARG A 57 1.12 -16.87 -0.95
N GLN A 58 1.40 -18.15 -1.24
CA GLN A 58 2.72 -18.59 -1.73
C GLN A 58 2.57 -19.02 -3.19
N PHE A 59 2.89 -18.11 -4.10
CA PHE A 59 3.01 -18.44 -5.52
C PHE A 59 4.21 -19.39 -5.67
N GLN A 60 3.96 -20.70 -5.74
CA GLN A 60 5.02 -21.64 -6.10
C GLN A 60 5.36 -21.43 -7.58
N PRO A 61 6.63 -21.13 -7.93
CA PRO A 61 7.03 -20.78 -9.29
C PRO A 61 7.06 -21.98 -10.25
N GLN A 62 6.56 -23.14 -9.83
CA GLN A 62 6.62 -24.38 -10.61
C GLN A 62 5.64 -24.42 -11.80
N CYS A 63 4.76 -23.43 -11.93
CA CYS A 63 4.09 -23.11 -13.19
C CYS A 63 4.93 -22.04 -13.92
N GLN A 64 5.93 -22.48 -14.70
CA GLN A 64 6.64 -21.58 -15.60
C GLN A 64 5.67 -21.08 -16.68
N GLY A 65 5.35 -19.79 -16.65
CA GLY A 65 4.81 -19.10 -17.81
C GLY A 65 3.92 -17.90 -17.51
N LEU A 66 4.15 -16.84 -18.29
CA LEU A 66 3.18 -15.88 -18.86
C LEU A 66 3.17 -14.44 -18.37
N TRP A 67 4.06 -14.02 -17.46
CA TRP A 67 4.17 -12.59 -17.16
C TRP A 67 5.28 -11.97 -18.02
N PRO A 68 4.97 -11.03 -18.93
CA PRO A 68 5.97 -10.38 -19.79
C PRO A 68 6.82 -9.33 -19.05
N VAL A 69 6.74 -9.29 -17.72
CA VAL A 69 7.32 -8.25 -16.86
C VAL A 69 8.39 -8.87 -15.99
N ASP A 70 9.55 -8.24 -15.89
CA ASP A 70 10.61 -8.68 -15.00
C ASP A 70 10.14 -8.69 -13.53
N ALA A 71 10.22 -9.86 -12.89
CA ALA A 71 9.88 -10.05 -11.48
C ALA A 71 10.73 -9.15 -10.55
N TRP A 72 11.93 -8.78 -10.98
CA TRP A 72 12.79 -7.86 -10.26
C TRP A 72 12.22 -6.44 -10.24
N GLU A 73 11.66 -5.95 -11.35
CA GLU A 73 11.03 -4.64 -11.39
C GLU A 73 9.76 -4.62 -10.54
N VAL A 74 8.97 -5.70 -10.56
CA VAL A 74 7.82 -5.87 -9.65
C VAL A 74 8.26 -5.80 -8.18
N ALA A 75 9.34 -6.50 -7.82
CA ALA A 75 9.86 -6.51 -6.46
C ALA A 75 10.30 -5.13 -5.97
N LYS A 76 10.89 -4.30 -6.85
CA LYS A 76 11.26 -2.91 -6.51
C LYS A 76 10.04 -2.05 -6.18
N VAL A 77 8.97 -2.16 -6.98
CA VAL A 77 7.73 -1.39 -6.74
C VAL A 77 7.07 -1.83 -5.44
N ILE A 78 7.02 -3.14 -5.18
CA ILE A 78 6.52 -3.69 -3.91
C ILE A 78 7.33 -3.13 -2.73
N LYS A 79 8.66 -3.11 -2.84
CA LYS A 79 9.54 -2.53 -1.81
C LYS A 79 9.21 -1.06 -1.57
N CYS A 80 9.04 -0.26 -2.62
CA CYS A 80 8.65 1.14 -2.49
C CYS A 80 7.29 1.32 -1.82
N ARG A 81 6.30 0.49 -2.15
CA ARG A 81 4.99 0.48 -1.49
C ARG A 81 5.13 0.18 0.00
N ASN A 82 5.89 -0.86 0.36
CA ASN A 82 6.13 -1.21 1.76
C ASN A 82 6.87 -0.09 2.51
N GLU A 83 7.83 0.56 1.87
CA GLU A 83 8.53 1.73 2.41
C GLU A 83 7.63 2.96 2.60
N ILE A 84 6.45 3.05 1.95
CA ILE A 84 5.44 4.10 2.20
C ILE A 84 4.44 3.66 3.28
N MET A 85 4.14 2.36 3.34
CA MET A 85 3.16 1.78 4.27
C MET A 85 3.71 1.52 5.66
N HIS A 86 5.01 1.26 5.82
CA HIS A 86 5.61 0.95 7.11
C HIS A 86 6.10 2.15 7.95
N PRO A 87 6.54 3.30 7.40
CA PRO A 87 6.95 4.43 8.22
C PRO A 87 5.78 5.01 9.01
N SER A 88 5.97 5.28 10.29
CA SER A 88 4.92 5.83 11.16
C SER A 88 4.56 7.28 10.80
N GLU A 89 5.48 8.06 10.23
CA GLU A 89 5.31 9.52 10.11
C GLU A 89 4.60 10.04 8.84
N MET A 90 4.12 9.19 7.93
CA MET A 90 3.53 9.61 6.64
C MET A 90 4.44 10.60 5.87
N LYS A 91 5.74 10.30 5.92
CA LYS A 91 6.81 11.14 5.36
C LYS A 91 7.83 10.25 4.68
N VAL A 92 8.35 10.75 3.56
CA VAL A 92 9.50 10.21 2.84
C VAL A 92 10.39 11.39 2.42
N SER A 93 11.70 11.16 2.35
CA SER A 93 12.66 12.21 1.97
C SER A 93 12.55 12.54 0.48
N SER A 94 13.10 13.70 0.10
CA SER A 94 13.22 14.08 -1.32
C SER A 94 14.16 13.16 -2.10
N THR A 95 15.24 12.72 -1.46
CA THR A 95 16.17 11.74 -2.04
C THR A 95 15.48 10.42 -2.32
N TRP A 96 14.69 9.92 -1.36
CA TRP A 96 13.88 8.72 -1.52
C TRP A 96 12.87 8.87 -2.66
N LEU A 97 12.20 10.02 -2.78
CA LEU A 97 11.23 10.26 -3.85
C LEU A 97 11.89 10.25 -5.24
N ARG A 98 13.12 10.73 -5.36
CA ARG A 98 13.88 10.69 -6.62
C ARG A 98 14.26 9.26 -7.00
N ASP A 99 14.70 8.45 -6.04
CA ASP A 99 14.99 7.03 -6.26
C ASP A 99 13.71 6.25 -6.62
N PHE A 100 12.59 6.58 -5.95
CA PHE A 100 11.27 6.05 -6.27
C PHE A 100 10.88 6.35 -7.71
N GLN A 101 11.02 7.60 -8.17
CA GLN A 101 10.70 8.00 -9.53
C GLN A 101 11.47 7.16 -10.56
N ILE A 102 12.78 6.98 -10.37
CA ILE A 102 13.61 6.16 -11.28
C ILE A 102 13.10 4.71 -11.32
N LYS A 103 12.78 4.12 -10.16
CA LYS A 103 12.27 2.74 -10.07
C LYS A 103 10.91 2.60 -10.78
N ILE A 104 10.01 3.55 -10.60
CA ILE A 104 8.68 3.56 -11.26
C ILE A 104 8.82 3.72 -12.78
N GLN A 105 9.71 4.60 -13.24
CA GLN A 105 9.96 4.76 -14.68
C GLN A 105 10.51 3.49 -15.31
N ASN A 106 11.49 2.84 -14.66
CA ASN A 106 12.02 1.56 -15.13
C ASN A 106 10.94 0.48 -15.18
N PHE A 107 10.13 0.35 -14.13
CA PHE A 107 9.02 -0.61 -14.12
C PHE A 107 8.00 -0.34 -15.22
N LEU A 108 7.63 0.92 -15.45
CA LEU A 108 6.64 1.26 -16.47
C LEU A 108 7.16 1.08 -17.90
N ASN A 109 8.47 1.18 -18.11
CA ASN A 109 9.09 0.89 -19.42
C ASN A 109 8.88 -0.56 -19.87
N GLU A 110 8.66 -1.50 -18.95
CA GLU A 110 8.28 -2.89 -19.28
C GLU A 110 6.93 -2.96 -20.02
N PHE A 111 6.07 -1.95 -19.85
CA PHE A 111 4.73 -1.87 -20.43
C PHE A 111 4.63 -0.90 -21.61
N ARG A 112 5.77 -0.43 -22.16
CA ARG A 112 5.79 0.55 -23.28
C ARG A 112 4.99 0.14 -24.51
N ASN A 113 4.73 -1.16 -24.66
CA ASN A 113 3.96 -1.72 -25.78
C ASN A 113 2.45 -1.82 -25.49
N ILE A 114 1.98 -1.37 -24.31
CA ILE A 114 0.58 -1.47 -23.88
C ILE A 114 -0.04 -0.06 -23.83
N PRO A 115 -0.83 0.33 -24.85
CA PRO A 115 -1.31 1.71 -25.01
C PRO A 115 -2.08 2.25 -23.80
N GLU A 116 -2.90 1.41 -23.15
CA GLU A 116 -3.67 1.84 -21.97
C GLU A 116 -2.75 2.19 -20.80
N ILE A 117 -1.62 1.49 -20.66
CA ILE A 117 -0.64 1.75 -19.60
C ILE A 117 0.20 2.98 -19.94
N VAL A 118 0.56 3.16 -21.21
CA VAL A 118 1.33 4.33 -21.68
C VAL A 118 0.56 5.65 -21.45
N ALA A 119 -0.77 5.67 -21.62
CA ALA A 119 -1.56 6.86 -21.34
C ALA A 119 -1.48 7.27 -19.85
N VAL A 120 -1.49 6.30 -18.93
CA VAL A 120 -1.35 6.56 -17.49
C VAL A 120 0.09 6.87 -17.11
N TYR A 121 1.07 6.28 -17.80
CA TYR A 121 2.50 6.57 -17.65
C TYR A 121 2.78 8.07 -17.77
N SER A 122 2.30 8.72 -18.82
CA SER A 122 2.53 10.16 -19.03
C SER A 122 1.96 10.99 -17.88
N ARG A 123 0.80 10.61 -17.35
CA ARG A 123 0.21 11.26 -16.17
C ARG A 123 1.03 11.04 -14.91
N ILE A 124 1.57 9.84 -14.71
CA ILE A 124 2.46 9.51 -13.59
C ILE A 124 3.78 10.29 -13.69
N GLU A 125 4.37 10.38 -14.88
CA GLU A 125 5.58 11.17 -15.08
C GLU A 125 5.35 12.64 -14.75
N GLN A 126 4.29 13.24 -15.30
CA GLN A 126 3.89 14.60 -14.94
C GLN A 126 3.70 14.74 -13.44
N LEU A 127 3.03 13.78 -12.80
CA LEU A 127 2.81 13.78 -11.36
C LEU A 127 4.14 13.84 -10.60
N LEU A 128 5.11 12.99 -10.97
CA LEU A 128 6.38 12.82 -10.27
C LEU A 128 7.35 13.98 -10.54
N THR A 129 7.31 14.59 -11.72
CA THR A 129 8.15 15.73 -12.08
C THR A 129 7.58 17.08 -11.65
N SER A 130 6.25 17.19 -11.43
CA SER A 130 5.62 18.44 -11.00
C SER A 130 6.08 18.86 -9.60
N ASP A 131 6.39 20.14 -9.43
CA ASP A 131 6.51 20.75 -8.11
C ASP A 131 5.10 20.93 -7.55
N TRP A 132 4.69 20.05 -6.62
CA TRP A 132 3.41 20.15 -5.89
C TRP A 132 3.45 21.35 -4.90
N ALA A 133 3.64 22.55 -5.44
CA ALA A 133 3.38 23.80 -4.75
C ALA A 133 1.86 23.91 -4.55
N VAL A 134 1.46 24.34 -3.35
CA VAL A 134 0.03 24.52 -3.04
C VAL A 134 -0.41 25.77 -3.80
N HIS A 135 -1.34 25.62 -4.74
CA HIS A 135 -2.00 26.75 -5.37
C HIS A 135 -2.84 27.45 -4.30
N ILE A 136 -2.42 28.65 -3.89
CA ILE A 136 -3.29 29.58 -3.18
C ILE A 136 -3.96 30.39 -4.30
N PRO A 137 -5.25 30.20 -4.59
CA PRO A 137 -5.91 31.07 -5.55
C PRO A 137 -5.87 32.49 -4.99
N GLU A 138 -5.11 33.38 -5.62
CA GLU A 138 -5.38 34.82 -5.47
C GLU A 138 -6.76 35.06 -6.08
N GLU A 139 -7.63 35.73 -5.33
CA GLU A 139 -9.06 35.93 -5.60
C GLU A 139 -9.36 36.75 -6.88
N ASP A 140 -8.34 37.23 -7.60
CA ASP A 140 -8.51 38.01 -8.82
C ASP A 140 -8.08 37.21 -10.06
N GLN A 141 -9.03 36.48 -10.64
CA GLN A 141 -8.87 36.00 -12.02
C GLN A 141 -8.82 37.22 -12.94
N ARG A 142 -7.63 37.51 -13.48
CA ARG A 142 -7.47 38.41 -14.62
C ARG A 142 -7.70 37.58 -15.89
N ASP A 143 -8.72 37.95 -16.64
CA ASP A 143 -9.18 37.30 -17.87
C ASP A 143 -8.02 37.19 -18.88
N GLY A 144 -7.63 35.97 -19.24
CA GLY A 144 -6.84 35.73 -20.46
C GLY A 144 -5.37 35.31 -20.34
N TYR A 145 -4.95 34.60 -19.29
CA TYR A 145 -3.65 33.90 -19.30
C TYR A 145 -3.84 32.38 -19.19
N GLU A 146 -3.74 31.68 -20.32
CA GLU A 146 -3.48 30.22 -20.35
C GLU A 146 -2.03 29.98 -19.93
N GLY A 147 -1.74 30.19 -18.64
CA GLY A 147 -0.49 29.74 -18.03
C GLY A 147 -0.47 28.23 -18.02
N GLU A 148 0.68 27.63 -18.39
CA GLU A 148 0.94 26.19 -18.30
C GLU A 148 0.21 25.58 -17.11
N THR A 149 -0.80 24.76 -17.39
CA THR A 149 -1.61 24.09 -16.38
C THR A 149 -0.72 23.13 -15.62
N GLY A 150 -0.03 23.64 -14.59
CA GLY A 150 0.59 22.81 -13.57
C GLY A 150 -0.45 21.80 -13.08
N SER A 151 -0.01 20.58 -12.77
CA SER A 151 -0.89 19.53 -12.26
C SER A 151 -1.31 19.87 -10.82
N TYR A 152 -2.22 20.83 -10.68
CA TYR A 152 -2.75 21.27 -9.40
C TYR A 152 -3.91 20.36 -9.00
N LEU A 153 -3.78 19.71 -7.84
CA LEU A 153 -4.88 18.96 -7.23
C LEU A 153 -5.66 19.87 -6.30
N SER A 154 -6.98 19.76 -6.35
CA SER A 154 -7.88 20.38 -5.38
C SER A 154 -7.72 19.75 -3.99
N ALA A 155 -8.13 20.48 -2.95
CA ALA A 155 -8.09 19.97 -1.57
C ALA A 155 -8.89 18.67 -1.39
N SER A 156 -10.03 18.52 -2.09
CA SER A 156 -10.82 17.28 -2.05
C SER A 156 -10.08 16.11 -2.69
N GLN A 157 -9.39 16.31 -3.83
CA GLN A 157 -8.58 15.26 -4.44
C GLN A 157 -7.41 14.83 -3.54
N VAL A 158 -6.78 15.79 -2.85
CA VAL A 158 -5.72 15.48 -1.88
C VAL A 158 -6.29 14.65 -0.71
N ASN A 159 -7.43 15.05 -0.17
CA ASN A 159 -8.12 14.31 0.89
C ASN A 159 -8.52 12.88 0.45
N GLU A 160 -9.04 12.72 -0.77
CA GLU A 160 -9.37 11.39 -1.33
C GLU A 160 -8.14 10.48 -1.39
N ILE A 161 -7.01 11.00 -1.89
CA ILE A 161 -5.73 10.27 -1.93
C ILE A 161 -5.29 9.87 -0.52
N GLU A 162 -5.31 10.82 0.41
CA GLU A 162 -4.91 10.58 1.81
C GLU A 162 -5.79 9.50 2.46
N MET A 163 -7.11 9.59 2.27
CA MET A 163 -8.06 8.58 2.75
C MET A 163 -7.76 7.20 2.19
N GLU A 164 -7.50 7.07 0.89
CA GLU A 164 -7.17 5.77 0.29
C GLU A 164 -5.87 5.19 0.84
N LEU A 165 -4.81 6.01 0.95
CA LEU A 165 -3.51 5.57 1.45
C LEU A 165 -3.58 5.15 2.92
N LEU A 166 -4.26 5.95 3.75
CA LEU A 166 -4.40 5.65 5.18
C LEU A 166 -5.29 4.43 5.41
N ARG A 167 -6.37 4.26 4.63
CA ARG A 167 -7.22 3.07 4.70
C ARG A 167 -6.43 1.81 4.34
N GLU A 168 -5.66 1.83 3.26
CA GLU A 168 -4.84 0.69 2.87
C GLU A 168 -3.79 0.35 3.95
N LYS A 169 -3.19 1.38 4.54
CA LYS A 169 -2.23 1.21 5.64
C LYS A 169 -2.87 0.65 6.91
N LEU A 170 -4.06 1.11 7.29
CA LEU A 170 -4.82 0.55 8.42
C LEU A 170 -5.18 -0.92 8.17
N HIS A 171 -5.57 -1.25 6.94
CA HIS A 171 -5.86 -2.61 6.56
C HIS A 171 -4.63 -3.53 6.63
N GLU A 172 -3.45 -3.05 6.23
CA GLU A 172 -2.21 -3.80 6.37
C GLU A 172 -1.84 -4.04 7.83
N MET A 173 -2.00 -3.04 8.70
CA MET A 173 -1.80 -3.22 10.14
C MET A 173 -2.78 -4.24 10.74
N TYR A 174 -4.03 -4.26 10.28
CA TYR A 174 -5.01 -5.28 10.64
C TYR A 174 -4.52 -6.68 10.26
N LEU A 175 -4.06 -6.86 9.02
CA LEU A 175 -3.56 -8.17 8.55
C LEU A 175 -2.31 -8.60 9.33
N GLN A 176 -1.37 -7.70 9.58
CA GLN A 176 -0.17 -7.96 10.37
C GLN A 176 -0.51 -8.39 11.81
N ALA A 177 -1.56 -7.80 12.40
CA ALA A 177 -2.05 -8.16 13.72
C ALA A 177 -2.76 -9.53 13.73
N GLU A 178 -3.59 -9.81 12.72
CA GLU A 178 -4.32 -11.06 12.57
C GLU A 178 -3.38 -12.26 12.33
N GLU A 179 -2.34 -12.06 11.53
CA GLU A 179 -1.36 -13.10 11.16
C GLU A 179 -0.19 -13.21 12.15
N GLN A 180 -0.16 -12.39 13.22
CA GLN A 180 0.91 -12.34 14.24
C GLN A 180 2.32 -12.10 13.65
N GLU A 181 2.42 -11.36 12.54
CA GLU A 181 3.69 -11.10 11.85
C GLU A 181 4.60 -10.11 12.59
N MET A 182 4.04 -9.33 13.51
CA MET A 182 4.76 -8.33 14.31
C MET A 182 4.46 -8.44 15.79
N LEU A 183 5.36 -7.89 16.62
CA LEU A 183 5.17 -7.80 18.05
C LEU A 183 3.97 -6.89 18.40
N PRO A 184 3.12 -7.29 19.37
CA PRO A 184 2.01 -6.48 19.87
C PRO A 184 2.38 -5.02 20.19
N GLU A 185 3.58 -4.83 20.76
CA GLU A 185 4.11 -3.51 21.13
C GLU A 185 4.38 -2.65 19.89
N GLU A 186 4.88 -3.23 18.80
CA GLU A 186 5.19 -2.51 17.57
C GLU A 186 3.92 -2.09 16.81
N ILE A 187 2.91 -2.96 16.78
CA ILE A 187 1.58 -2.64 16.24
C ILE A 187 0.95 -1.51 17.06
N SER A 188 1.02 -1.59 18.39
CA SER A 188 0.49 -0.56 19.30
C SER A 188 1.17 0.79 19.10
N ASN A 189 2.51 0.81 18.97
CA ASN A 189 3.26 2.04 18.69
C ASN A 189 2.88 2.66 17.35
N ARG A 190 2.76 1.86 16.29
CA ARG A 190 2.33 2.35 14.97
C ARG A 190 0.90 2.90 14.99
N LEU A 191 0.01 2.24 15.72
CA LEU A 191 -1.37 2.68 15.90
C LEU A 191 -1.45 4.01 16.67
N GLU A 192 -0.63 4.20 17.70
CA GLU A 192 -0.63 5.46 18.45
C GLU A 192 -0.16 6.64 17.59
N VAL A 193 0.87 6.46 16.76
CA VAL A 193 1.29 7.50 15.81
C VAL A 193 0.18 7.81 14.80
N MET A 194 -0.58 6.80 14.36
CA MET A 194 -1.74 7.01 13.49
C MET A 194 -2.84 7.82 14.20
N LYS A 195 -3.16 7.49 15.45
CA LYS A 195 -4.16 8.22 16.25
C LYS A 195 -3.75 9.68 16.44
N GLU A 196 -2.48 9.93 16.72
CA GLU A 196 -1.93 11.26 16.83
C GLU A 196 -2.08 12.04 15.51
N PHE A 197 -1.72 11.43 14.39
CA PHE A 197 -1.85 12.04 13.07
C PHE A 197 -3.31 12.40 12.75
N LEU A 198 -4.26 11.48 12.98
CA LEU A 198 -5.68 11.71 12.72
C LEU A 198 -6.27 12.75 13.68
N ARG A 199 -5.79 12.87 14.92
CA ARG A 199 -6.26 13.92 15.83
C ARG A 199 -6.04 15.33 15.27
N ASN A 200 -4.97 15.50 14.49
CA ASN A 200 -4.61 16.76 13.85
C ASN A 200 -5.31 16.98 12.48
N ASN A 201 -6.02 15.99 11.94
CA ASN A 201 -6.69 16.05 10.64
C ASN A 201 -8.13 15.53 10.76
N GLU A 202 -9.06 16.45 11.06
CA GLU A 202 -10.44 16.11 11.44
C GLU A 202 -11.24 15.41 10.32
N ASP A 203 -11.07 15.86 9.09
CA ASP A 203 -11.64 15.27 7.87
C ASP A 203 -11.25 13.79 7.72
N LEU A 204 -9.94 13.49 7.81
CA LEU A 204 -9.40 12.14 7.73
C LEU A 204 -9.86 11.27 8.91
N ARG A 205 -9.86 11.82 10.13
CA ARG A 205 -10.33 11.13 11.34
C ARG A 205 -11.78 10.71 11.21
N ASN A 206 -12.62 11.58 10.67
CA ASN A 206 -14.04 11.30 10.49
C ASN A 206 -14.25 10.23 9.42
N GLY A 207 -13.51 10.30 8.30
CA GLY A 207 -13.58 9.34 7.21
C GLY A 207 -13.04 7.94 7.52
N LEU A 208 -12.16 7.79 8.51
CA LEU A 208 -11.49 6.52 8.88
C LEU A 208 -11.93 5.96 10.24
N ARG A 209 -13.02 6.48 10.80
CA ARG A 209 -13.50 6.10 12.14
C ARG A 209 -13.76 4.61 12.29
N GLU A 210 -14.42 4.00 11.30
CA GLU A 210 -14.78 2.58 11.33
C GLU A 210 -13.55 1.69 11.21
N ASP A 211 -12.62 2.04 10.31
CA ASP A 211 -11.35 1.33 10.13
C ASP A 211 -10.53 1.31 11.44
N MET A 212 -10.49 2.43 12.15
CA MET A 212 -9.81 2.57 13.44
C MET A 212 -10.48 1.73 14.55
N GLN A 213 -11.81 1.77 14.65
CA GLN A 213 -12.55 0.99 15.64
C GLN A 213 -12.35 -0.52 15.44
N LYS A 214 -12.31 -0.96 14.19
CA LYS A 214 -12.04 -2.36 13.85
C LYS A 214 -10.66 -2.81 14.35
N LEU A 215 -9.64 -1.97 14.19
CA LEU A 215 -8.29 -2.31 14.64
C LEU A 215 -8.16 -2.27 16.17
N ASP A 216 -8.78 -1.29 16.84
CA ASP A 216 -8.82 -1.21 18.30
C ASP A 216 -9.49 -2.44 18.93
N SER A 217 -10.49 -3.03 18.26
CA SER A 217 -11.16 -4.24 18.75
C SER A 217 -10.25 -5.48 18.81
N LEU A 218 -9.20 -5.53 17.98
CA LEU A 218 -8.22 -6.60 17.99
C LEU A 218 -7.18 -6.46 19.11
N HIS A 219 -7.00 -5.25 19.65
CA HIS A 219 -6.05 -4.94 20.72
C HIS A 219 -6.71 -3.98 21.72
N PRO A 220 -7.53 -4.49 22.66
CA PRO A 220 -8.01 -3.67 23.76
C PRO A 220 -6.79 -3.09 24.52
N PRO A 221 -6.88 -1.84 25.01
CA PRO A 221 -5.80 -1.23 25.77
C PRO A 221 -5.42 -2.17 26.91
N ASN A 222 -4.15 -2.57 26.93
CA ASN A 222 -3.55 -3.41 27.96
C ASN A 222 -4.00 -2.87 29.33
N PRO A 223 -4.84 -3.58 30.11
CA PRO A 223 -5.16 -3.12 31.44
C PRO A 223 -3.83 -3.10 32.19
N LYS A 224 -3.47 -1.91 32.67
CA LYS A 224 -2.26 -1.64 33.45
C LYS A 224 -1.96 -2.84 34.33
N ARG A 225 -0.74 -3.35 34.27
CA ARG A 225 -0.18 -4.25 35.29
C ARG A 225 -0.14 -3.48 36.61
N ASP A 226 -1.27 -3.39 37.30
CA ASP A 226 -1.32 -3.10 38.72
C ASP A 226 -0.87 -4.37 39.45
N SER A 227 0.44 -4.57 39.46
CA SER A 227 1.08 -5.49 40.40
C SER A 227 0.96 -4.88 41.80
N LYS A 228 -0.17 -5.08 42.45
CA LYS A 228 -0.23 -5.08 43.92
C LYS A 228 0.69 -6.20 44.40
N GLU A 229 1.88 -5.83 44.88
CA GLU A 229 2.64 -6.73 45.75
C GLU A 229 1.82 -7.02 47.02
N PRO A 230 1.60 -8.30 47.39
CA PRO A 230 1.13 -8.62 48.73
C PRO A 230 2.34 -8.57 49.67
N GLY A 231 2.27 -7.67 50.65
CA GLY A 231 3.28 -7.49 51.69
C GLY A 231 3.63 -8.80 52.39
N ARG A 232 4.94 -9.06 52.51
CA ARG A 232 5.48 -10.06 53.44
C ARG A 232 5.76 -9.36 54.76
N GLU A 233 4.86 -9.55 55.73
CA GLU A 233 5.18 -9.41 57.15
C GLU A 233 6.18 -10.51 57.52
N THR A 234 7.36 -10.13 58.01
CA THR A 234 8.27 -11.02 58.74
C THR A 234 7.94 -10.95 60.23
N PRO A 235 7.74 -12.08 60.93
CA PRO A 235 7.59 -12.06 62.38
C PRO A 235 8.96 -12.02 63.06
N GLU A 236 9.06 -11.14 64.07
CA GLU A 236 10.12 -11.14 65.07
C GLU A 236 10.28 -12.52 65.72
N ARG A 237 11.54 -12.95 65.88
CA ARG A 237 11.90 -13.93 66.92
C ARG A 237 12.95 -13.31 67.83
N LYS A 238 12.52 -13.12 69.08
CA LYS A 238 13.37 -13.10 70.27
C LYS A 238 14.13 -14.42 70.36
N ASP A 239 15.44 -14.36 70.52
CA ASP A 239 16.18 -14.72 71.74
C ASP A 239 17.67 -14.38 71.56
#